data_AF-A0A7C7QD66-F1
#
_entry.id   AF-A0A7C7QD66-F1
#
_cell.length_a   1.000
_cell.length_b   1.000
_cell.length_c   1.000
_cell.angle_alpha   90.00
_cell.angle_beta   90.00
_cell.angle_gamma   90.00
#
_symmetry.space_group_name_H-M   'P 1'
#
loop_
_entity.id
_entity.type
_entity.pdbx_description
1 polymer ?
#
loop_
_entity_poly.entity_id
_entity_poly.type
_entity_poly.pdbx_seq_one_letter_code
_entity_poly.pdbx_strand_id
1 'polypeptide(L)'
;SVDFRQKLPLSAVKKAFPTVSGPRSRFPGVVVKLDRPKTANLIFSTGKMICTGSSSEHGARTAVKKLVLSLRRKGVKLREKPKVRIQNVVALVNFKRNINLERVAKTLTGTIYEPEQFPGLIYQMENPKTVALLFSNGKAVLTGARNRAEVEVAVRRLEKSLFMLKKKLGKVEVKASRVEDVNVGDKALKLLEVTYSLCEFCSYNCDSCPYPGLGVYLEKLETPILEVLSAFSRVERCERGFYIKPKREVAVYLKLSKERLAEALTGLFTGLTPASPA
;
A
#
# COMPACT_ATOMS: atom_id res chain seq x y z
N SER A 1 -7.08 -7.72 -14.20
CA SER A 1 -7.97 -8.60 -14.98
C SER A 1 -7.24 -9.85 -15.39
N VAL A 2 -8.00 -10.90 -15.67
CA VAL A 2 -7.48 -12.20 -16.09
C VAL A 2 -8.33 -12.72 -17.23
N ASP A 3 -7.67 -13.29 -18.23
CA ASP A 3 -8.31 -13.88 -19.40
C ASP A 3 -7.87 -15.34 -19.57
N PHE A 4 -8.82 -16.26 -19.42
CA PHE A 4 -8.59 -17.68 -19.61
C PHE A 4 -8.53 -18.09 -21.09
N ARG A 5 -8.90 -17.19 -22.02
CA ARG A 5 -8.91 -17.42 -23.47
C ARG A 5 -9.76 -18.62 -23.90
N GLN A 6 -10.74 -18.97 -23.06
CA GLN A 6 -11.74 -20.00 -23.30
C GLN A 6 -12.93 -19.75 -22.40
N LYS A 7 -14.12 -20.24 -22.78
CA LYS A 7 -15.29 -20.24 -21.88
C LYS A 7 -15.01 -21.08 -20.63
N LEU A 8 -15.55 -20.64 -19.50
CA LEU A 8 -15.43 -21.34 -18.22
C LEU A 8 -16.78 -21.88 -17.76
N PRO A 9 -16.88 -23.17 -17.41
CA PRO A 9 -18.10 -23.74 -16.84
C PRO A 9 -18.29 -23.23 -15.41
N LEU A 10 -19.19 -22.26 -15.23
CA LEU A 10 -19.46 -21.66 -13.91
C LEU A 10 -19.98 -22.67 -12.88
N SER A 11 -20.66 -23.74 -13.33
CA SER A 11 -21.07 -24.86 -12.48
C SER A 11 -19.87 -25.57 -11.85
N ALA A 12 -18.80 -25.79 -12.62
CA ALA A 12 -17.57 -26.38 -12.09
C ALA A 12 -16.84 -25.44 -11.13
N VAL A 13 -16.87 -24.12 -11.40
CA VAL A 13 -16.33 -23.10 -10.48
C VAL A 13 -17.06 -23.13 -9.14
N LYS A 14 -18.40 -23.18 -9.16
CA LYS A 14 -19.24 -23.30 -7.95
C LYS A 14 -19.01 -24.59 -7.16
N LYS A 15 -18.72 -25.70 -7.85
CA LYS A 15 -18.34 -26.97 -7.20
C LYS A 15 -16.92 -26.97 -6.64
N ALA A 16 -16.04 -26.13 -7.20
CA ALA A 16 -14.63 -26.08 -6.82
C ALA A 16 -14.37 -25.19 -5.59
N PHE A 17 -15.25 -24.23 -5.31
CA PHE A 17 -15.05 -23.22 -4.28
C PHE A 17 -16.33 -22.92 -3.51
N PRO A 18 -16.23 -22.54 -2.22
CA PRO A 18 -17.34 -21.90 -1.54
C PRO A 18 -17.65 -20.57 -2.25
N THR A 19 -18.81 -20.50 -2.90
CA THR A 19 -19.26 -19.30 -3.63
C THR A 19 -20.26 -18.49 -2.84
N VAL A 20 -20.18 -17.17 -2.95
CA VAL A 20 -21.05 -16.23 -2.21
C VAL A 20 -22.40 -15.99 -2.92
N SER A 21 -22.62 -16.60 -4.09
CA SER A 21 -23.81 -16.34 -4.92
C SER A 21 -25.04 -17.09 -4.40
N GLY A 22 -25.96 -16.36 -3.77
CA GLY A 22 -27.29 -16.86 -3.40
C GLY A 22 -28.23 -17.05 -4.62
N PRO A 23 -29.36 -17.79 -4.45
CA PRO A 23 -30.25 -18.20 -5.54
C PRO A 23 -30.95 -17.05 -6.31
N ARG A 24 -30.94 -15.81 -5.80
CA ARG A 24 -31.54 -14.62 -6.44
C ARG A 24 -30.52 -13.62 -7.02
N SER A 25 -29.24 -13.98 -7.13
CA SER A 25 -28.24 -13.04 -7.64
C SER A 25 -28.39 -12.80 -9.14
N ARG A 26 -28.77 -11.56 -9.53
CA ARG A 26 -28.79 -11.09 -10.93
C ARG A 26 -27.38 -10.91 -11.54
N PHE A 27 -26.31 -11.18 -10.78
CA PHE A 27 -24.95 -10.98 -11.23
C PHE A 27 -24.55 -12.07 -12.24
N PRO A 28 -24.06 -11.73 -13.45
CA PRO A 28 -23.78 -12.69 -14.52
C PRO A 28 -22.55 -13.58 -14.29
N GLY A 29 -21.86 -13.41 -13.16
CA GLY A 29 -20.65 -14.17 -12.81
C GLY A 29 -20.76 -14.89 -11.47
N VAL A 30 -19.67 -15.56 -11.10
CA VAL A 30 -19.49 -16.23 -9.81
C VAL A 30 -18.43 -15.49 -9.01
N VAL A 31 -18.71 -15.25 -7.72
CA VAL A 31 -17.75 -14.65 -6.80
C VAL A 31 -17.09 -15.73 -5.95
N VAL A 32 -15.78 -15.88 -6.10
CA VAL A 32 -14.93 -16.76 -5.30
C VAL A 32 -14.04 -15.92 -4.39
N LYS A 33 -14.16 -16.11 -3.08
CA LYS A 33 -13.28 -15.49 -2.08
C LYS A 33 -12.17 -16.47 -1.73
N LEU A 34 -10.93 -15.99 -1.72
CA LEU A 34 -9.77 -16.70 -1.19
C LEU A 34 -9.27 -15.96 0.03
N ASP A 35 -8.83 -16.67 1.07
CA ASP A 35 -8.27 -16.04 2.28
C ASP A 35 -6.77 -15.82 2.20
N ARG A 36 -6.06 -16.69 1.48
CA ARG A 36 -4.59 -16.65 1.36
C ARG A 36 -4.15 -16.84 -0.10
N PRO A 37 -3.79 -15.78 -0.83
CA PRO A 37 -3.93 -14.37 -0.45
C PRO A 37 -5.40 -13.94 -0.42
N LYS A 38 -5.73 -12.93 0.40
CA LYS A 38 -7.08 -12.40 0.54
C LYS A 38 -7.52 -11.73 -0.76
N THR A 39 -8.37 -12.39 -1.54
CA THR A 39 -8.84 -11.87 -2.83
C THR A 39 -10.30 -12.19 -3.10
N ALA A 40 -10.97 -11.28 -3.80
CA ALA A 40 -12.27 -11.52 -4.40
C ALA A 40 -12.09 -11.72 -5.91
N ASN A 41 -12.60 -12.84 -6.42
CA ASN A 41 -12.41 -13.26 -7.80
C ASN A 41 -13.78 -13.38 -8.46
N LEU A 42 -14.11 -12.43 -9.32
CA LEU A 42 -15.35 -12.40 -10.09
C LEU A 42 -15.07 -13.11 -11.41
N ILE A 43 -15.67 -14.28 -11.61
CA ILE A 43 -15.43 -15.17 -12.76
C ILE A 43 -16.67 -15.19 -13.64
N PHE A 44 -16.49 -14.93 -14.94
CA PHE A 44 -17.56 -14.92 -15.93
C PHE A 44 -17.52 -16.16 -16.82
N SER A 45 -18.67 -16.58 -17.34
CA SER A 45 -18.78 -17.72 -18.27
C SER A 45 -17.97 -17.53 -19.56
N THR A 46 -17.72 -16.27 -19.92
CA THR A 46 -16.88 -15.86 -21.05
C THR A 46 -15.40 -16.22 -20.89
N GLY A 47 -14.95 -16.60 -19.68
CA GLY A 47 -13.54 -16.81 -19.37
C GLY A 47 -12.81 -15.55 -18.92
N LYS A 48 -13.49 -14.41 -18.85
CA LYS A 48 -12.96 -13.22 -18.19
C LYS A 48 -13.04 -13.39 -16.68
N MET A 49 -12.07 -12.83 -15.98
CA MET A 49 -12.09 -12.77 -14.52
C MET A 49 -11.51 -11.44 -14.01
N ILE A 50 -12.10 -10.92 -12.95
CA ILE A 50 -11.60 -9.77 -12.20
C ILE A 50 -11.13 -10.29 -10.84
N CYS A 51 -9.85 -10.04 -10.52
CA CYS A 51 -9.26 -10.33 -9.22
C CYS A 51 -9.02 -8.99 -8.51
N THR A 52 -9.60 -8.82 -7.32
CA THR A 52 -9.44 -7.61 -6.47
C THR A 52 -9.03 -8.00 -5.04
N GLY A 53 -8.60 -7.00 -4.26
CA GLY A 53 -8.25 -7.17 -2.84
C GLY A 53 -6.80 -7.57 -2.56
N SER A 54 -6.03 -7.96 -3.58
CA SER A 54 -4.60 -8.22 -3.40
C SER A 54 -3.83 -6.91 -3.21
N SER A 55 -2.97 -6.86 -2.19
CA SER A 55 -2.04 -5.75 -1.93
C SER A 55 -0.79 -5.77 -2.81
N SER A 56 -0.61 -6.83 -3.62
CA SER A 56 0.53 -6.96 -4.53
C SER A 56 0.17 -7.67 -5.83
N GLU A 57 0.97 -7.42 -6.87
CA GLU A 57 0.89 -8.17 -8.12
C GLU A 57 1.18 -9.65 -7.91
N HIS A 58 2.19 -9.99 -7.10
CA HIS A 58 2.52 -11.36 -6.78
C HIS A 58 1.33 -12.09 -6.11
N GLY A 59 0.70 -11.46 -5.12
CA GLY A 59 -0.51 -12.00 -4.48
C GLY A 59 -1.64 -12.24 -5.47
N ALA A 60 -1.88 -11.29 -6.38
CA ALA A 60 -2.92 -11.45 -7.41
C ALA A 60 -2.59 -12.65 -8.31
N ARG A 61 -1.36 -12.77 -8.80
CA ARG A 61 -0.91 -13.89 -9.64
C ARG A 61 -1.01 -15.23 -8.90
N THR A 62 -0.68 -15.26 -7.61
CA THR A 62 -0.79 -16.46 -6.76
C THR A 62 -2.25 -16.86 -6.55
N ALA A 63 -3.18 -15.92 -6.37
CA ALA A 63 -4.61 -16.22 -6.35
C ALA A 63 -5.08 -16.89 -7.65
N VAL A 64 -4.67 -16.33 -8.80
CA VAL A 64 -5.00 -16.92 -10.11
C VAL A 64 -4.43 -18.34 -10.23
N LYS A 65 -3.19 -18.58 -9.81
CA LYS A 65 -2.58 -19.91 -9.80
C LYS A 65 -3.40 -20.89 -8.95
N LYS A 66 -3.81 -20.50 -7.74
CA LYS A 66 -4.67 -21.34 -6.86
C LYS A 66 -6.01 -21.68 -7.51
N LEU A 67 -6.64 -20.71 -8.18
CA LEU A 67 -7.87 -20.94 -8.94
C LEU A 67 -7.67 -21.95 -10.07
N VAL A 68 -6.64 -21.74 -10.89
CA VAL A 68 -6.29 -22.62 -12.02
C VAL A 68 -6.06 -24.06 -11.55
N LEU A 69 -5.28 -24.25 -10.48
CA LEU A 69 -4.99 -25.58 -9.94
C LEU A 69 -6.25 -26.29 -9.44
N SER A 70 -7.12 -25.57 -8.73
CA SER A 70 -8.35 -26.15 -8.18
C SER A 70 -9.36 -26.50 -9.29
N LEU A 71 -9.47 -25.68 -10.33
CA LEU A 71 -10.30 -25.98 -11.50
C LEU A 71 -9.82 -27.23 -12.24
N ARG A 72 -8.50 -27.36 -12.43
CA ARG A 72 -7.89 -28.57 -13.03
C ARG A 72 -8.18 -29.82 -12.19
N ARG A 73 -8.04 -29.74 -10.86
CA ARG A 73 -8.37 -30.86 -9.94
C ARG A 73 -9.84 -31.28 -10.02
N LYS A 74 -10.75 -30.38 -10.40
CA LYS A 74 -12.17 -30.67 -10.61
C LYS A 74 -12.51 -31.05 -12.06
N GLY A 75 -11.51 -31.40 -12.88
CA GLY A 75 -11.69 -31.89 -14.24
C GLY A 75 -11.89 -30.82 -15.31
N VAL A 76 -11.74 -29.53 -14.99
CA VAL A 76 -11.83 -28.47 -15.99
C VAL A 76 -10.55 -28.46 -16.85
N LYS A 77 -10.70 -28.82 -18.14
CA LYS A 77 -9.62 -28.76 -19.12
C LYS A 77 -9.34 -27.30 -19.51
N LEU A 78 -8.21 -26.77 -19.03
CA LEU A 78 -7.70 -25.44 -19.38
C LEU A 78 -6.63 -25.58 -20.46
N ARG A 79 -6.92 -25.11 -21.68
CA ARG A 79 -6.05 -25.20 -22.86
C ARG A 79 -4.71 -24.53 -22.63
N GLU A 80 -4.72 -23.36 -22.01
CA GLU A 80 -3.52 -22.54 -21.81
C GLU A 80 -3.46 -21.89 -20.43
N LYS A 81 -2.29 -21.30 -20.11
CA LYS A 81 -2.16 -20.44 -18.93
C LYS A 81 -2.97 -19.15 -19.13
N PRO A 82 -3.76 -18.71 -18.14
CA PRO A 82 -4.52 -17.48 -18.26
C PRO A 82 -3.61 -16.25 -18.28
N LYS A 83 -3.98 -15.25 -19.07
CA LYS A 83 -3.25 -13.98 -19.17
C LYS A 83 -3.67 -13.05 -18.05
N VAL A 84 -2.73 -12.69 -17.18
CA VAL A 84 -2.96 -11.73 -16.08
C VAL A 84 -2.46 -10.36 -16.50
N ARG A 85 -3.30 -9.33 -16.38
CA ARG A 85 -2.96 -7.92 -16.63
C ARG A 85 -3.38 -7.08 -15.42
N ILE A 86 -2.46 -6.27 -14.91
CA ILE A 86 -2.79 -5.25 -13.91
C ILE A 86 -3.61 -4.16 -14.62
N GLN A 87 -4.73 -3.78 -14.00
CA GLN A 87 -5.67 -2.80 -14.57
C GLN A 87 -5.71 -1.51 -13.76
N ASN A 88 -5.58 -1.65 -12.44
CA ASN A 88 -5.56 -0.54 -11.51
C ASN A 88 -4.68 -0.89 -10.32
N VAL A 89 -3.96 0.09 -9.82
CA VAL A 89 -3.21 0.10 -8.57
C VAL A 89 -3.78 1.23 -7.74
N VAL A 90 -4.21 0.90 -6.53
CA VAL A 90 -4.62 1.88 -5.53
C VAL A 90 -3.49 1.99 -4.51
N ALA A 91 -3.04 3.20 -4.25
CA ALA A 91 -1.97 3.49 -3.30
C ALA A 91 -2.48 4.40 -2.19
N LEU A 92 -2.10 4.08 -0.96
CA LEU A 92 -2.27 4.94 0.19
C LEU A 92 -0.97 5.69 0.41
N VAL A 93 -1.05 7.00 0.61
CA VAL A 93 0.09 7.89 0.77
C VAL A 93 -0.12 8.69 2.06
N ASN A 94 0.97 8.88 2.81
CA ASN A 94 0.97 9.77 3.96
C ASN A 94 2.13 10.74 3.81
N PHE A 95 1.83 12.01 3.58
CA PHE A 95 2.83 13.07 3.45
C PHE A 95 3.42 13.52 4.78
N LYS A 96 2.89 13.01 5.91
CA LYS A 96 3.29 13.35 7.28
C LYS A 96 3.26 14.86 7.57
N ARG A 97 2.41 15.59 6.84
CA ARG A 97 2.26 17.05 6.91
C ARG A 97 0.82 17.41 6.62
N ASN A 98 0.27 18.35 7.38
CA ASN A 98 -1.07 18.85 7.12
C ASN A 98 -1.13 19.56 5.76
N ILE A 99 -2.25 19.39 5.08
CA ILE A 99 -2.54 20.01 3.78
C ILE A 99 -3.67 21.01 4.00
N ASN A 100 -3.43 22.28 3.65
CA ASN A 100 -4.51 23.27 3.60
C ASN A 100 -5.30 23.04 2.30
N LEU A 101 -6.45 22.36 2.40
CA LEU A 101 -7.26 21.97 1.25
C LEU A 101 -7.85 23.17 0.51
N GLU A 102 -8.25 24.24 1.22
CA GLU A 102 -8.79 25.45 0.57
C GLU A 102 -7.75 26.13 -0.33
N ARG A 103 -6.51 26.22 0.15
CA ARG A 103 -5.39 26.77 -0.61
C ARG A 103 -5.09 25.90 -1.82
N VAL A 104 -5.09 24.58 -1.65
CA VAL A 104 -4.83 23.66 -2.76
C VAL A 104 -5.91 23.78 -3.83
N ALA A 105 -7.19 23.82 -3.44
CA ALA A 105 -8.32 23.99 -4.35
C ALA A 105 -8.24 25.30 -5.15
N LYS A 106 -7.75 26.37 -4.53
CA LYS A 106 -7.53 27.67 -5.19
C LYS A 106 -6.32 27.70 -6.11
N THR A 107 -5.30 26.86 -5.86
CA THR A 107 -4.01 26.94 -6.57
C THR A 107 -3.86 25.91 -7.69
N LEU A 108 -4.42 24.71 -7.51
CA LEU A 108 -4.32 23.64 -8.49
C LEU A 108 -5.57 23.61 -9.37
N THR A 109 -5.36 23.38 -10.67
CA THR A 109 -6.45 23.10 -11.60
C THR A 109 -6.86 21.62 -11.51
N GLY A 110 -8.08 21.30 -11.93
CA GLY A 110 -8.59 19.92 -11.89
C GLY A 110 -8.86 19.42 -10.46
N THR A 111 -9.09 20.32 -9.52
CA THR A 111 -9.51 19.99 -8.16
C THR A 111 -11.00 20.18 -7.97
N ILE A 112 -11.64 19.30 -7.20
CA ILE A 112 -13.01 19.45 -6.71
C ILE A 112 -12.92 19.39 -5.18
N TYR A 113 -13.41 20.44 -4.52
CA TYR A 113 -13.42 20.53 -3.06
C TYR A 113 -14.72 21.18 -2.58
N GLU A 114 -15.64 20.33 -2.14
CA GLU A 114 -16.94 20.71 -1.59
C GLU A 114 -17.06 20.07 -0.21
N PRO A 115 -16.52 20.69 0.87
CA PRO A 115 -16.39 20.06 2.18
C PRO A 115 -17.73 19.59 2.78
N GLU A 116 -18.82 20.28 2.45
CA GLU A 116 -20.20 19.90 2.83
C GLU A 116 -20.67 18.59 2.19
N GLN A 117 -20.13 18.24 1.01
CA GLN A 117 -20.46 17.01 0.28
C GLN A 117 -19.45 15.90 0.53
N PHE A 118 -18.16 16.25 0.63
CA PHE A 118 -17.07 15.30 0.85
C PHE A 118 -15.90 15.96 1.60
N PRO A 119 -15.40 15.37 2.71
CA PRO A 119 -14.40 16.00 3.57
C PRO A 119 -12.98 16.08 2.96
N GLY A 120 -12.73 15.48 1.81
CA GLY A 120 -11.44 15.50 1.12
C GLY A 120 -11.46 16.31 -0.17
N LEU A 121 -10.28 16.65 -0.70
CA LEU A 121 -10.14 17.25 -2.02
C LEU A 121 -9.90 16.16 -3.07
N ILE A 122 -10.64 16.20 -4.17
CA ILE A 122 -10.41 15.33 -5.32
C ILE A 122 -9.51 16.07 -6.30
N TYR A 123 -8.34 15.53 -6.60
CA TYR A 123 -7.41 16.08 -7.58
C TYR A 123 -7.24 15.12 -8.76
N GLN A 124 -7.56 15.60 -9.97
CA GLN A 124 -7.36 14.85 -11.20
C GLN A 124 -6.04 15.25 -11.84
N MET A 125 -5.10 14.32 -11.89
CA MET A 125 -3.81 14.51 -12.54
C MET A 125 -3.85 13.92 -13.95
N GLU A 126 -3.45 14.71 -14.95
CA GLU A 126 -3.47 14.27 -16.34
C GLU A 126 -2.31 13.33 -16.68
N ASN A 127 -1.14 13.55 -16.08
CA ASN A 127 0.06 12.78 -16.36
C ASN A 127 0.81 12.41 -15.07
N PRO A 128 0.88 11.12 -14.69
CA PRO A 128 0.06 10.03 -15.23
C PRO A 128 -1.43 10.25 -14.93
N LYS A 129 -2.30 9.72 -15.79
CA LYS A 129 -3.76 9.86 -15.65
C LYS A 129 -4.24 9.16 -14.38
N THR A 130 -4.37 9.93 -13.30
CA THR A 130 -4.65 9.42 -11.95
C THR A 130 -5.57 10.36 -11.19
N VAL A 131 -6.24 9.83 -10.18
CA VAL A 131 -7.08 10.61 -9.27
C VAL A 131 -6.55 10.43 -7.86
N ALA A 132 -6.31 11.55 -7.18
CA ALA A 132 -5.90 11.59 -5.79
C ALA A 132 -7.04 12.15 -4.93
N LEU A 133 -7.40 11.45 -3.86
CA LEU A 133 -8.22 11.97 -2.78
C LEU A 133 -7.28 12.46 -1.70
N LEU A 134 -7.31 13.75 -1.37
CA LEU A 134 -6.45 14.39 -0.37
C LEU A 134 -7.24 14.71 0.89
N PHE A 135 -6.62 14.50 2.04
CA PHE A 135 -7.20 14.82 3.34
C PHE A 135 -6.34 15.86 4.07
N SER A 136 -6.97 16.69 4.89
CA SER A 136 -6.31 17.79 5.61
C SER A 136 -5.17 17.31 6.54
N ASN A 137 -5.27 16.08 7.04
CA ASN A 137 -4.25 15.42 7.86
C ASN A 137 -3.01 14.90 7.08
N GLY A 138 -2.92 15.17 5.78
CA GLY A 138 -1.78 14.74 4.96
C GLY A 138 -1.87 13.33 4.40
N LYS A 139 -2.97 12.61 4.64
CA LYS A 139 -3.23 11.32 3.98
C LYS A 139 -3.76 11.57 2.57
N ALA A 140 -3.45 10.64 1.67
CA ALA A 140 -4.00 10.62 0.33
C ALA A 140 -4.27 9.21 -0.17
N VAL A 141 -5.30 9.06 -1.01
CA VAL A 141 -5.61 7.84 -1.74
C VAL A 141 -5.42 8.12 -3.22
N LEU A 142 -4.50 7.42 -3.86
CA LEU A 142 -4.25 7.52 -5.30
C LEU A 142 -4.82 6.30 -6.01
N THR A 143 -5.55 6.53 -7.11
CA THR A 143 -6.11 5.48 -7.98
C THR A 143 -5.96 5.85 -9.46
N GLY A 144 -6.11 4.87 -10.36
CA GLY A 144 -6.04 5.04 -11.81
C GLY A 144 -4.69 4.66 -12.41
N ALA A 145 -3.65 4.52 -11.58
CA ALA A 145 -2.33 4.05 -12.02
C ALA A 145 -2.39 2.57 -12.41
N ARG A 146 -1.56 2.16 -13.38
CA ARG A 146 -1.53 0.76 -13.87
C ARG A 146 -0.34 -0.03 -13.36
N ASN A 147 0.66 0.64 -12.81
CA ASN A 147 1.88 0.05 -12.32
C ASN A 147 2.48 0.93 -11.22
N ARG A 148 3.49 0.39 -10.54
CA ARG A 148 4.18 1.05 -9.44
C ARG A 148 4.91 2.33 -9.89
N ALA A 149 5.53 2.34 -11.07
CA ALA A 149 6.26 3.51 -11.56
C ALA A 149 5.33 4.72 -11.76
N GLU A 150 4.13 4.51 -12.31
CA GLU A 150 3.11 5.54 -12.42
C GLU A 150 2.68 6.07 -11.05
N VAL A 151 2.50 5.20 -10.05
CA VAL A 151 2.23 5.63 -8.67
C VAL A 151 3.36 6.52 -8.15
N GLU A 152 4.62 6.12 -8.30
CA GLU A 152 5.77 6.90 -7.82
C GLU A 152 5.92 8.24 -8.53
N VAL A 153 5.61 8.32 -9.83
CA VAL A 153 5.60 9.59 -10.57
C VAL A 153 4.45 10.47 -10.08
N ALA A 154 3.25 9.91 -9.90
CA ALA A 154 2.09 10.64 -9.42
C ALA A 154 2.32 11.20 -8.00
N VAL A 155 2.86 10.39 -7.08
CA VAL A 155 3.18 10.83 -5.72
C VAL A 155 4.22 11.96 -5.73
N ARG A 156 5.29 11.84 -6.52
CA ARG A 156 6.30 12.91 -6.64
C ARG A 156 5.72 14.21 -7.21
N ARG A 157 4.84 14.12 -8.21
CA ARG A 157 4.16 15.30 -8.76
C ARG A 157 3.22 15.92 -7.73
N LEU A 158 2.46 15.08 -7.03
CA LEU A 158 1.54 15.52 -5.99
C LEU A 158 2.29 16.23 -4.86
N GLU A 159 3.40 15.67 -4.36
CA GLU A 159 4.23 16.30 -3.32
C GLU A 159 4.75 17.68 -3.76
N LYS A 160 5.23 17.80 -5.01
CA LYS A 160 5.65 19.08 -5.59
C LYS A 160 4.49 20.08 -5.66
N SER A 161 3.35 19.65 -6.18
CA SER A 161 2.15 20.48 -6.32
C SER A 161 1.56 20.88 -4.97
N LEU A 162 1.77 20.13 -3.90
CA LEU A 162 1.22 20.46 -2.58
C LEU A 162 2.17 21.32 -1.74
N PHE A 163 3.47 21.02 -1.76
CA PHE A 163 4.42 21.61 -0.80
C PHE A 163 5.47 22.53 -1.43
N MET A 164 5.72 22.42 -2.73
CA MET A 164 6.76 23.19 -3.44
C MET A 164 6.21 24.41 -4.18
N LEU A 165 4.91 24.70 -4.06
CA LEU A 165 4.28 25.95 -4.53
C LEU A 165 4.82 27.22 -3.86
N LYS A 166 5.77 27.13 -2.91
CA LYS A 166 6.39 28.27 -2.22
C LYS A 166 7.43 29.05 -3.04
N LYS A 167 7.81 28.63 -4.26
CA LYS A 167 8.89 29.28 -5.06
C LYS A 167 8.42 30.38 -6.03
N LYS A 168 7.44 31.19 -5.66
CA LYS A 168 7.24 32.53 -6.24
C LYS A 168 6.79 33.50 -5.16
N LEU A 169 7.69 33.83 -4.22
CA LEU A 169 7.70 35.11 -3.50
C LEU A 169 9.11 35.27 -2.89
N GLY A 170 9.84 36.29 -3.34
CA GLY A 170 11.11 36.75 -2.75
C GLY A 170 12.37 35.95 -3.14
N LYS A 171 13.31 36.61 -3.83
CA LYS A 171 14.71 36.17 -3.88
C LYS A 171 15.23 36.11 -2.43
N VAL A 172 15.67 34.93 -1.99
CA VAL A 172 16.57 34.78 -0.85
C VAL A 172 17.74 33.96 -1.36
N GLU A 173 18.93 34.56 -1.36
CA GLU A 173 20.19 33.88 -1.64
C GLU A 173 20.43 32.84 -0.54
N VAL A 174 20.61 31.58 -0.94
CA VAL A 174 20.97 30.49 -0.02
C VAL A 174 22.48 30.30 -0.12
N LYS A 175 23.19 30.67 0.96
CA LYS A 175 24.56 30.20 1.18
C LYS A 175 24.52 28.69 1.38
N ALA A 176 25.31 27.98 0.57
CA ALA A 176 25.48 26.54 0.67
C ALA A 176 26.04 26.17 2.06
N SER A 177 25.28 25.40 2.83
CA SER A 177 25.78 24.68 4.00
C SER A 177 25.89 23.20 3.66
N ARG A 178 27.00 22.61 4.09
CA ARG A 178 27.52 21.29 3.72
C ARG A 178 26.61 20.16 4.20
N VAL A 179 26.61 19.07 3.45
CA VAL A 179 25.97 17.80 3.81
C VAL A 179 26.78 17.18 4.95
N GLU A 180 26.21 17.12 6.14
CA GLU A 180 26.77 16.39 7.28
C GLU A 180 26.28 14.94 7.28
N ASP A 181 27.18 14.02 7.63
CA ASP A 181 26.98 12.58 7.70
C ASP A 181 25.82 12.20 8.65
N VAL A 182 24.71 11.74 8.06
CA VAL A 182 23.54 11.26 8.83
C VAL A 182 23.86 9.91 9.46
N ASN A 183 23.86 9.86 10.79
CA ASN A 183 24.10 8.67 11.60
C ASN A 183 23.16 7.51 11.18
N VAL A 184 23.70 6.29 11.13
CA VAL A 184 22.99 5.04 10.79
C VAL A 184 21.72 4.87 11.65
N GLY A 185 21.80 5.24 12.93
CA GLY A 185 20.67 5.19 13.87
C GLY A 185 19.48 6.04 13.43
N ASP A 186 19.73 7.27 12.96
CA ASP A 186 18.68 8.19 12.52
C ASP A 186 17.98 7.70 11.25
N LYS A 187 18.73 7.08 10.33
CA LYS A 187 18.15 6.47 9.12
C LYS A 187 17.25 5.29 9.49
N ALA A 188 17.70 4.44 10.42
CA ALA A 188 16.93 3.28 10.86
C ALA A 188 15.67 3.68 11.63
N LEU A 189 15.77 4.68 12.53
CA LEU A 189 14.64 5.21 13.29
C LEU A 189 13.56 5.77 12.36
N LYS A 190 13.95 6.56 11.36
CA LYS A 190 13.01 7.08 10.33
C LYS A 190 12.30 5.95 9.59
N LEU A 191 13.00 4.88 9.24
CA LEU A 191 12.40 3.72 8.58
C LEU A 191 11.42 2.97 9.49
N LEU A 192 11.73 2.86 10.78
CA LEU A 192 10.83 2.26 11.78
C LEU A 192 9.60 3.12 12.02
N GLU A 193 9.75 4.43 12.14
CA GLU A 193 8.61 5.36 12.22
C GLU A 193 7.68 5.22 11.02
N VAL A 194 8.23 5.16 9.80
CA VAL A 194 7.40 4.93 8.60
C VAL A 194 6.71 3.57 8.70
N THR A 195 7.44 2.52 9.05
CA THR A 195 6.92 1.16 9.17
C THR A 195 5.77 1.07 10.18
N TYR A 196 5.94 1.64 11.37
CA TYR A 196 4.97 1.58 12.47
C TYR A 196 3.86 2.63 12.38
N SER A 197 4.05 3.73 11.64
CA SER A 197 2.95 4.65 11.31
C SER A 197 1.86 3.96 10.49
N LEU A 198 2.18 2.86 9.79
CA LEU A 198 1.20 2.04 9.08
C LEU A 198 0.24 1.30 10.04
N CYS A 199 0.61 1.13 11.32
CA CYS A 199 -0.24 0.53 12.33
C CYS A 199 -1.34 1.48 12.84
N GLU A 200 -1.20 2.80 12.66
CA GLU A 200 -2.27 3.76 12.95
C GLU A 200 -3.54 3.47 12.13
N PHE A 201 -3.38 2.92 10.92
CA PHE A 201 -4.52 2.57 10.05
C PHE A 201 -5.42 1.49 10.66
N CYS A 202 -4.92 0.67 11.58
CA CYS A 202 -5.70 -0.32 12.32
C CYS A 202 -5.79 -0.02 13.81
N SER A 203 -5.44 1.21 14.24
CA SER A 203 -5.36 1.59 15.67
C SER A 203 -4.52 0.62 16.50
N TYR A 204 -3.45 0.08 15.89
CA TYR A 204 -2.56 -0.92 16.51
C TYR A 204 -3.29 -2.19 17.01
N ASN A 205 -4.49 -2.47 16.50
CA ASN A 205 -5.23 -3.69 16.80
C ASN A 205 -4.74 -4.83 15.91
N CYS A 206 -3.59 -5.41 16.25
CA CYS A 206 -2.97 -6.48 15.46
C CYS A 206 -3.81 -7.77 15.42
N ASP A 207 -4.63 -8.05 16.44
CA ASP A 207 -5.48 -9.25 16.51
C ASP A 207 -6.65 -9.21 15.52
N SER A 208 -7.16 -8.02 15.20
CA SER A 208 -8.23 -7.81 14.22
C SER A 208 -7.77 -7.02 13.00
N CYS A 209 -6.46 -6.96 12.74
CA CYS A 209 -5.90 -6.07 11.73
C CYS A 209 -6.42 -6.44 10.33
N PRO A 210 -7.12 -5.52 9.61
CA PRO A 210 -7.57 -5.79 8.25
C PRO A 210 -6.41 -5.84 7.24
N TYR A 211 -5.20 -5.42 7.63
CA TYR A 211 -4.02 -5.30 6.78
C TYR A 211 -2.76 -5.97 7.38
N PRO A 212 -2.78 -7.28 7.68
CA PRO A 212 -1.69 -7.97 8.41
C PRO A 212 -0.36 -8.08 7.63
N GLY A 213 -0.33 -7.64 6.38
CA GLY A 213 0.85 -7.69 5.51
C GLY A 213 1.31 -6.31 5.02
N LEU A 214 0.79 -5.22 5.59
CA LEU A 214 1.19 -3.86 5.23
C LEU A 214 2.62 -3.58 5.73
N GLY A 215 3.43 -2.95 4.89
CA GLY A 215 4.86 -2.75 5.15
C GLY A 215 5.51 -1.85 4.11
N VAL A 216 6.76 -1.47 4.37
CA VAL A 216 7.58 -0.58 3.56
C VAL A 216 8.50 -1.41 2.69
N TYR A 217 8.57 -1.10 1.39
CA TYR A 217 9.51 -1.75 0.47
C TYR A 217 10.68 -0.83 0.17
N LEU A 218 11.91 -1.34 0.24
CA LEU A 218 13.14 -0.64 -0.13
C LEU A 218 13.92 -1.45 -1.16
N GLU A 219 14.45 -0.80 -2.20
CA GLU A 219 15.26 -1.48 -3.23
C GLU A 219 16.66 -1.85 -2.73
N LYS A 220 17.23 -1.00 -1.87
CA LYS A 220 18.54 -1.19 -1.27
C LYS A 220 18.46 -0.85 0.21
N LEU A 221 19.18 -1.61 1.01
CA LEU A 221 19.28 -1.42 2.44
C LEU A 221 20.71 -1.72 2.86
N GLU A 222 21.35 -0.76 3.53
CA GLU A 222 22.71 -0.93 4.05
C GLU A 222 22.68 -1.96 5.20
N THR A 223 23.70 -2.83 5.28
CA THR A 223 23.77 -3.91 6.29
C THR A 223 23.59 -3.41 7.73
N PRO A 224 24.22 -2.28 8.15
CA PRO A 224 24.03 -1.76 9.50
C PRO A 224 22.57 -1.36 9.79
N ILE A 225 21.86 -0.83 8.79
CA ILE A 225 20.44 -0.45 8.91
C ILE A 225 19.56 -1.71 8.96
N LEU A 226 19.91 -2.74 8.18
CA LEU A 226 19.20 -4.01 8.16
C LEU A 226 19.22 -4.72 9.52
N GLU A 227 20.33 -4.69 10.23
CA GLU A 227 20.46 -5.29 11.57
C GLU A 227 19.52 -4.63 12.57
N VAL A 228 19.54 -3.29 12.63
CA VAL A 228 18.63 -2.51 13.48
C VAL A 228 17.18 -2.77 13.11
N LEU A 229 16.84 -2.74 11.83
CA LEU A 229 15.48 -3.00 11.37
C LEU A 229 15.01 -4.42 11.68
N SER A 230 15.88 -5.41 11.59
CA SER A 230 15.55 -6.81 11.88
C SER A 230 15.25 -7.05 13.37
N ALA A 231 15.83 -6.26 14.27
CA ALA A 231 15.54 -6.29 15.70
C ALA A 231 14.09 -5.87 15.97
N PHE A 232 13.65 -4.77 15.36
CA PHE A 232 12.33 -4.18 15.67
C PHE A 232 11.24 -4.51 14.65
N SER A 233 11.56 -4.95 13.44
CA SER A 233 10.60 -5.20 12.35
C SER A 233 10.87 -6.53 11.67
N ARG A 234 9.86 -7.09 10.98
CA ARG A 234 10.07 -8.27 10.13
C ARG A 234 10.60 -7.79 8.80
N VAL A 235 11.85 -8.12 8.48
CA VAL A 235 12.45 -7.78 7.19
C VAL A 235 12.50 -9.04 6.32
N GLU A 236 11.78 -9.01 5.21
CA GLU A 236 11.76 -10.09 4.21
C GLU A 236 12.59 -9.68 2.99
N ARG A 237 13.56 -10.51 2.61
CA ARG A 237 14.31 -10.29 1.36
C ARG A 237 13.47 -10.73 0.16
N CYS A 238 13.33 -9.86 -0.83
CA CYS A 238 12.63 -10.11 -2.10
C CYS A 238 13.63 -10.13 -3.27
N GLU A 239 13.18 -10.53 -4.46
CA GLU A 239 14.02 -10.63 -5.67
C GLU A 239 14.82 -9.35 -5.99
N ARG A 240 14.31 -8.16 -5.63
CA ARG A 240 14.93 -6.86 -5.94
C ARG A 240 14.98 -5.87 -4.77
N GLY A 241 14.95 -6.35 -3.52
CA GLY A 241 14.93 -5.46 -2.36
C GLY A 241 14.50 -6.11 -1.06
N PHE A 242 14.03 -5.29 -0.12
CA PHE A 242 13.64 -5.67 1.24
C PHE A 242 12.23 -5.18 1.53
N TYR A 243 11.41 -6.02 2.15
CA TYR A 243 10.07 -5.69 2.58
C TYR A 243 9.99 -5.72 4.10
N ILE A 244 9.79 -4.56 4.70
CA ILE A 244 9.85 -4.31 6.14
C ILE A 244 8.43 -4.19 6.66
N LYS A 245 8.05 -5.06 7.59
CA LYS A 245 6.71 -5.10 8.20
C LYS A 245 6.79 -4.88 9.71
N PRO A 246 5.77 -4.26 10.31
CA PRO A 246 5.64 -4.23 11.76
C PRO A 246 5.71 -5.63 12.38
N LYS A 247 6.49 -5.81 13.44
CA LYS A 247 6.38 -6.94 14.35
C LYS A 247 5.18 -6.71 15.26
N ARG A 248 4.44 -7.78 15.54
CA ARG A 248 3.26 -7.72 16.41
C ARG A 248 3.63 -7.26 17.82
N GLU A 249 4.66 -7.84 18.43
CA GLU A 249 5.07 -7.51 19.81
C GLU A 249 5.39 -6.01 19.95
N VAL A 250 6.16 -5.46 19.01
CA VAL A 250 6.53 -4.04 19.00
C VAL A 250 5.32 -3.15 18.73
N ALA A 251 4.42 -3.53 17.81
CA ALA A 251 3.20 -2.77 17.57
C ALA A 251 2.27 -2.74 18.81
N VAL A 252 2.18 -3.84 19.56
CA VAL A 252 1.43 -3.91 20.82
C VAL A 252 2.09 -3.04 21.90
N TYR A 253 3.41 -3.07 22.02
CA TYR A 253 4.15 -2.19 22.92
C TYR A 253 3.87 -0.71 22.61
N LEU A 254 3.98 -0.32 21.33
CA LEU A 254 3.72 1.06 20.90
C LEU A 254 2.27 1.50 21.15
N LYS A 255 1.31 0.58 21.13
CA LYS A 255 -0.09 0.85 21.50
C LYS A 255 -0.26 1.19 22.97
N LEU A 256 0.51 0.52 23.84
CA LEU A 256 0.45 0.69 25.29
C LEU A 256 1.27 1.90 25.76
N SER A 257 2.19 2.39 24.93
CA SER A 257 2.94 3.60 25.22
C SER A 257 2.01 4.83 25.25
N LYS A 258 2.22 5.68 26.26
CA LYS A 258 1.57 7.00 26.35
C LYS A 258 2.32 8.07 25.56
N GLU A 259 3.49 7.73 25.03
CA GLU A 259 4.38 8.64 24.30
C GLU A 259 4.03 8.69 22.80
N ARG A 260 4.51 9.73 22.12
CA ARG A 260 4.36 9.80 20.66
C ARG A 260 5.20 8.69 20.00
N LEU A 261 4.78 8.24 18.82
CA LEU A 261 5.43 7.13 18.10
C LEU A 261 6.96 7.29 17.99
N ALA A 262 7.44 8.51 17.66
CA ALA A 262 8.86 8.81 17.54
C ALA A 262 9.59 8.69 18.90
N GLU A 263 8.99 9.16 19.98
CA GLU A 263 9.54 9.09 21.35
C GLU A 263 9.60 7.63 21.82
N ALA A 264 8.50 6.88 21.64
CA ALA A 264 8.41 5.48 22.02
C ALA A 264 9.39 4.59 21.24
N LEU A 265 9.60 4.88 19.95
CA LEU A 265 10.61 4.19 19.14
C LEU A 265 12.03 4.60 19.58
N THR A 266 12.28 5.87 19.89
CA THR A 266 13.59 6.34 20.37
C THR A 266 13.95 5.69 21.71
N GLY A 267 12.98 5.53 22.63
CA GLY A 267 13.18 4.82 23.89
C GLY A 267 13.49 3.33 23.71
N LEU A 268 12.89 2.69 22.69
CA LEU A 268 13.24 1.30 22.31
C LEU A 268 14.67 1.19 21.74
N PHE A 269 15.15 2.23 21.06
CA PHE A 269 16.51 2.30 20.53
C PHE A 269 17.57 2.48 21.63
N THR A 270 17.31 3.34 22.62
CA THR A 270 18.25 3.63 23.71
C THR A 270 18.31 2.52 24.77
N GLY A 271 17.27 1.71 24.91
CA GLY A 271 17.24 0.55 25.81
C GLY A 271 18.12 -0.64 25.40
N LEU A 272 18.77 -0.59 24.23
CA LEU A 272 19.63 -1.67 23.69
C LEU A 272 21.12 -1.30 23.60
N THR A 273 21.49 -0.06 23.91
CA THR A 273 22.90 0.27 24.17
C THR A 273 23.24 -0.14 25.60
N PRO A 274 24.17 -1.08 25.84
CA PRO A 274 24.66 -1.31 27.19
C PRO A 274 25.23 0.01 27.70
N ALA A 275 24.88 0.37 28.94
CA ALA A 275 25.52 1.49 29.62
C ALA A 275 27.04 1.30 29.50
N SER A 276 27.73 2.30 28.93
CA SER A 276 29.19 2.31 28.93
C SER A 276 29.65 2.17 30.37
N PRO A 277 30.57 1.24 30.70
CA PRO A 277 31.14 1.19 32.02
C PRO A 277 31.87 2.52 32.28
N ALA A 278 31.74 2.99 33.52
CA ALA A 278 32.38 4.18 34.06
C ALA A 278 33.91 4.12 33.99
#